data_AF-A0A6N4TIQ0-F1
#
_entry.id   AF-A0A6N4TIQ0-F1
#
_cell.length_a   1.000
_cell.length_b   1.000
_cell.length_c   1.000
_cell.angle_alpha   90.00
_cell.angle_beta   90.00
_cell.angle_gamma   90.00
#
_symmetry.space_group_name_H-M   'P 1'
#
loop_
_entity.id
_entity.type
_entity.pdbx_description
1 polymer ?
#
loop_
_entity_poly.entity_id
_entity_poly.type
_entity_poly.pdbx_seq_one_letter_code
_entity_poly.pdbx_strand_id
1 'polypeptide(L)'
;MNNEMIKSFLDDHDYDIRKSHNGRWIDQKCTMDVLCVVADCIMEYTNDKTDKSFTVNDIWHSEYTVENVQEIFNKPNPDKKASNEYDKYFGQPIKLLDSAGVIHGEKNKRGYTYSIVNKEILEYISFRERNSFNFLCLYIEKVLKDSGIYEMFEHFFKMQNKNSFNELKKGYCRFTIDNTPINGTTECGRIFTKVLNPLACKYKKHGTVRGYLSKDIITQDMILYNQKNWRDISSEKPKNMSRNEYENKVLLKADQDYMTTYRINRAKRNLRRFNDKYHNGKTEVYDERHIKDPATQIHHIFPVSDYPTIADCLENLIALTPTQHFINAHPNNNTQYIDKSYQYICLVSKTGTIRDNLLQKNKEPVIYDFSSFQMVLSTGLNTEDFFEIKEMDFESILNKIEEYYN
;
A
#
# COMPACT_ATOMS: atom_id res chain seq x y z
N MET A 1 6.50 11.53 3.00
CA MET A 1 5.76 12.65 2.36
C MET A 1 4.49 12.92 3.15
N ASN A 2 4.16 14.18 3.44
CA ASN A 2 2.96 14.52 4.22
C ASN A 2 1.76 14.82 3.29
N ASN A 3 0.55 14.94 3.87
CA ASN A 3 -0.68 15.18 3.11
C ASN A 3 -0.70 16.54 2.39
N GLU A 4 0.00 17.54 2.92
CA GLU A 4 0.04 18.89 2.34
C GLU A 4 0.85 18.91 1.03
N MET A 5 1.98 18.19 0.99
CA MET A 5 2.76 18.04 -0.24
C MET A 5 1.97 17.36 -1.35
N ILE A 6 1.22 16.28 -1.01
CA ILE A 6 0.38 15.58 -2.00
C ILE A 6 -0.73 16.50 -2.48
N LYS A 7 -1.38 17.24 -1.59
CA LYS A 7 -2.42 18.21 -1.97
C LYS A 7 -1.86 19.31 -2.88
N SER A 8 -0.71 19.89 -2.54
CA SER A 8 -0.05 20.90 -3.37
C SER A 8 0.20 20.37 -4.79
N PHE A 9 0.74 19.15 -4.91
CA PHE A 9 0.93 18.52 -6.22
C PHE A 9 -0.40 18.34 -7.00
N LEU A 10 -1.47 17.92 -6.33
CA LEU A 10 -2.78 17.76 -6.95
C LEU A 10 -3.44 19.11 -7.29
N ASP A 11 -3.17 20.16 -6.51
CA ASP A 11 -3.72 21.51 -6.72
C ASP A 11 -3.09 22.20 -7.93
N ASP A 12 -1.89 21.79 -8.35
CA ASP A 12 -1.22 22.26 -9.57
C ASP A 12 -1.88 21.73 -10.88
N HIS A 13 -2.89 20.86 -10.77
CA HIS A 13 -3.57 20.25 -11.90
C HIS A 13 -5.08 20.56 -11.90
N ASP A 14 -5.65 20.69 -13.11
CA ASP A 14 -7.10 20.80 -13.32
C ASP A 14 -7.66 19.44 -13.73
N TYR A 15 -8.35 18.78 -12.80
CA TYR A 15 -8.94 17.45 -13.04
C TYR A 15 -10.42 17.50 -13.40
N ASP A 16 -10.95 18.65 -13.86
CA ASP A 16 -12.35 18.77 -14.27
C ASP A 16 -12.67 17.84 -15.45
N ILE A 17 -13.46 16.79 -15.18
CA ILE A 17 -13.87 15.78 -16.17
C ILE A 17 -14.75 16.40 -17.27
N ARG A 18 -15.46 17.49 -16.98
CA ARG A 18 -16.28 18.21 -17.97
C ARG A 18 -15.43 18.88 -19.05
N LYS A 19 -14.16 19.19 -18.74
CA LYS A 19 -13.20 19.77 -19.67
C LYS A 19 -12.38 18.71 -20.38
N SER A 20 -11.83 17.76 -19.63
CA SER A 20 -10.93 16.73 -20.18
C SER A 20 -11.67 15.64 -20.96
N HIS A 21 -12.96 15.43 -20.67
CA HIS A 21 -13.77 14.31 -21.12
C HIS A 21 -13.15 12.93 -20.83
N ASN A 22 -12.19 12.87 -19.91
CA ASN A 22 -11.45 11.64 -19.62
C ASN A 22 -12.30 10.70 -18.76
N GLY A 23 -12.90 9.68 -19.37
CA GLY A 23 -13.63 8.62 -18.66
C GLY A 23 -12.73 7.60 -17.94
N ARG A 24 -11.41 7.68 -18.09
CA ARG A 24 -10.44 6.70 -17.58
C ARG A 24 -9.50 7.27 -16.51
N TRP A 25 -9.91 8.36 -15.87
CA TRP A 25 -9.21 8.95 -14.72
C TRP A 25 -9.13 8.00 -13.51
N ILE A 26 -10.07 7.06 -13.42
CA ILE A 26 -10.09 5.91 -12.51
C ILE A 26 -10.93 4.78 -13.12
N ASP A 27 -10.60 3.52 -12.81
CA ASP A 27 -11.29 2.35 -13.37
C ASP A 27 -11.37 1.19 -12.35
N GLN A 28 -11.99 0.07 -12.73
CA GLN A 28 -12.34 -1.05 -11.87
C GLN A 28 -11.15 -1.67 -11.11
N LYS A 29 -9.94 -1.69 -11.69
CA LYS A 29 -8.75 -2.27 -11.08
C LYS A 29 -7.93 -1.28 -10.24
N CYS A 30 -8.37 -0.01 -10.15
CA CYS A 30 -7.68 1.03 -9.39
C CYS A 30 -8.02 0.94 -7.89
N THR A 31 -7.52 -0.10 -7.21
CA THR A 31 -7.55 -0.22 -5.75
C THR A 31 -6.19 0.12 -5.15
N MET A 32 -6.15 0.38 -3.84
CA MET A 32 -4.91 0.81 -3.16
C MET A 32 -3.77 -0.22 -3.29
N ASP A 33 -4.07 -1.51 -3.20
CA ASP A 33 -3.09 -2.60 -3.31
C ASP A 33 -2.54 -2.73 -4.73
N VAL A 34 -3.43 -2.68 -5.72
CA VAL A 34 -3.04 -2.77 -7.13
C VAL A 34 -2.23 -1.56 -7.57
N LEU A 35 -2.67 -0.35 -7.18
CA LEU A 35 -1.95 0.88 -7.50
C LEU A 35 -0.54 0.88 -6.86
N CYS A 36 -0.42 0.37 -5.63
CA CYS A 36 0.87 0.25 -4.93
C CYS A 36 1.81 -0.72 -5.66
N VAL A 37 1.32 -1.91 -6.03
CA VAL A 37 2.10 -2.91 -6.79
C VAL A 37 2.54 -2.38 -8.15
N VAL A 38 1.64 -1.73 -8.88
CA VAL A 38 1.97 -1.20 -10.22
C VAL A 38 2.98 -0.06 -10.12
N ALA A 39 2.85 0.84 -9.14
CA ALA A 39 3.84 1.88 -8.89
C ALA A 39 5.21 1.28 -8.56
N ASP A 40 5.25 0.22 -7.73
CA ASP A 40 6.49 -0.51 -7.41
C ASP A 40 7.14 -1.12 -8.65
N CYS A 41 6.36 -1.79 -9.50
CA CYS A 41 6.89 -2.36 -10.76
C CYS A 41 7.46 -1.28 -11.69
N ILE A 42 6.86 -0.08 -11.75
CA ILE A 42 7.39 1.04 -12.54
C ILE A 42 8.72 1.51 -11.95
N MET A 43 8.81 1.68 -10.63
CA MET A 43 10.04 2.10 -9.95
C MET A 43 11.19 1.12 -10.17
N GLU A 44 10.92 -0.19 -10.08
CA GLU A 44 11.89 -1.24 -10.35
C GLU A 44 12.32 -1.27 -11.82
N TYR A 45 11.35 -1.26 -12.74
CA TYR A 45 11.67 -1.29 -14.17
C TYR A 45 12.51 -0.10 -14.60
N THR A 46 12.17 1.10 -14.10
CA THR A 46 12.91 2.33 -14.43
C THR A 46 14.24 2.41 -13.70
N ASN A 47 14.48 1.56 -12.70
CA ASN A 47 15.64 1.61 -11.81
C ASN A 47 15.89 3.05 -11.33
N ASP A 48 14.84 3.67 -10.79
CA ASP A 48 14.89 5.01 -10.23
C ASP A 48 15.18 6.18 -11.21
N LYS A 49 15.22 5.91 -12.52
CA LYS A 49 15.53 6.89 -13.57
C LYS A 49 14.28 7.50 -14.20
N THR A 50 14.19 8.83 -14.19
CA THR A 50 13.03 9.56 -14.74
C THR A 50 13.04 9.67 -16.26
N ASP A 51 14.21 9.59 -16.88
CA ASP A 51 14.42 9.65 -18.34
C ASP A 51 14.12 8.32 -19.06
N LYS A 52 13.94 7.22 -18.31
CA LYS A 52 13.63 5.92 -18.88
C LYS A 52 12.14 5.80 -19.20
N SER A 53 11.80 5.81 -20.48
CA SER A 53 10.44 5.57 -20.95
C SER A 53 10.04 4.08 -20.87
N PHE A 54 8.75 3.80 -20.74
CA PHE A 54 8.20 2.45 -20.69
C PHE A 54 6.80 2.36 -21.31
N THR A 55 6.40 1.17 -21.74
CA THR A 55 5.03 0.82 -22.09
C THR A 55 4.41 -0.07 -21.02
N VAL A 56 3.09 -0.27 -21.06
CA VAL A 56 2.41 -1.23 -20.17
C VAL A 56 3.03 -2.63 -20.29
N ASN A 57 3.40 -3.03 -21.52
CA ASN A 57 4.00 -4.33 -21.78
C ASN A 57 5.41 -4.44 -21.19
N ASP A 58 6.18 -3.36 -21.17
CA ASP A 58 7.53 -3.37 -20.61
C ASP A 58 7.51 -3.63 -19.11
N ILE A 59 6.57 -2.99 -18.39
CA ILE A 59 6.38 -3.22 -16.95
C ILE A 59 5.95 -4.67 -16.71
N TRP A 60 4.95 -5.13 -17.45
CA TRP A 60 4.40 -6.46 -17.29
C TRP A 60 5.43 -7.59 -17.49
N HIS A 61 6.24 -7.51 -18.55
CA HIS A 61 7.23 -8.54 -18.87
C HIS A 61 8.59 -8.32 -18.20
N SER A 62 8.69 -7.36 -17.27
CA SER A 62 9.94 -7.16 -16.52
C SER A 62 10.21 -8.37 -15.63
N GLU A 63 11.48 -8.78 -15.52
CA GLU A 63 11.90 -9.92 -14.67
C GLU A 63 11.35 -9.76 -13.25
N TYR A 64 11.48 -8.56 -12.68
CA TYR A 64 10.93 -8.23 -11.37
C TYR A 64 9.44 -8.52 -11.24
N THR A 65 8.62 -8.05 -12.19
CA THR A 65 7.16 -8.28 -12.18
C THR A 65 6.83 -9.75 -12.38
N VAL A 66 7.56 -10.45 -13.27
CA VAL A 66 7.35 -11.89 -13.50
C VAL A 66 7.61 -12.69 -12.23
N GLU A 67 8.74 -12.46 -11.58
CA GLU A 67 9.16 -13.19 -10.36
C GLU A 67 8.27 -12.89 -9.16
N ASN A 68 7.84 -11.64 -9.00
CA ASN A 68 7.20 -11.21 -7.75
C ASN A 68 5.67 -11.09 -7.85
N VAL A 69 5.10 -10.95 -9.05
CA VAL A 69 3.71 -10.46 -9.20
C VAL A 69 2.81 -11.43 -9.98
N GLN A 70 3.35 -12.40 -10.72
CA GLN A 70 2.52 -13.41 -11.40
C GLN A 70 1.73 -14.30 -10.43
N GLU A 71 2.36 -14.71 -9.33
CA GLU A 71 1.76 -15.60 -8.33
C GLU A 71 0.76 -14.87 -7.41
N ILE A 72 1.04 -13.60 -7.11
CA ILE A 72 0.17 -12.73 -6.31
C ILE A 72 -1.27 -12.69 -6.83
N PHE A 73 -1.43 -12.67 -8.16
CA PHE A 73 -2.74 -12.52 -8.78
C PHE A 73 -3.34 -13.84 -9.26
N ASN A 74 -2.69 -14.98 -9.02
CA ASN A 74 -3.18 -16.32 -9.39
C ASN A 74 -3.65 -16.41 -10.85
N LYS A 75 -2.95 -15.74 -11.75
CA LYS A 75 -3.32 -15.73 -13.16
C LYS A 75 -2.36 -16.62 -13.97
N PRO A 76 -2.87 -17.35 -14.98
CA PRO A 76 -2.03 -18.24 -15.78
C PRO A 76 -0.98 -17.46 -16.57
N ASN A 77 0.14 -18.13 -16.86
CA ASN A 77 1.25 -17.63 -17.67
C ASN A 77 0.75 -16.86 -18.92
N PRO A 78 1.31 -15.68 -19.24
CA PRO A 78 0.91 -14.81 -20.36
C PRO A 78 0.79 -15.52 -21.72
N ASP A 79 1.51 -16.62 -21.92
CA ASP A 79 1.44 -17.44 -23.14
C ASP A 79 0.10 -18.20 -23.31
N LYS A 80 -0.83 -18.11 -22.36
CA LYS A 80 -2.16 -18.74 -22.43
C LYS A 80 -3.29 -17.73 -22.18
N LYS A 81 -4.01 -17.35 -23.25
CA LYS A 81 -5.40 -16.80 -23.32
C LYS A 81 -5.85 -15.70 -22.33
N ALA A 82 -4.99 -15.15 -21.46
CA ALA A 82 -5.35 -14.23 -20.38
C ALA A 82 -4.89 -12.77 -20.58
N SER A 83 -4.28 -12.43 -21.73
CA SER A 83 -3.72 -11.10 -22.03
C SER A 83 -4.67 -9.94 -21.69
N ASN A 84 -5.94 -10.04 -22.09
CA ASN A 84 -6.95 -9.01 -21.90
C ASN A 84 -7.24 -8.64 -20.43
N GLU A 85 -6.98 -9.53 -19.48
CA GLU A 85 -7.20 -9.24 -18.06
C GLU A 85 -5.98 -8.61 -17.39
N TYR A 86 -4.78 -8.89 -17.90
CA TYR A 86 -3.53 -8.28 -17.45
C TYR A 86 -3.36 -6.87 -18.01
N ASP A 87 -3.77 -6.65 -19.27
CA ASP A 87 -3.83 -5.32 -19.87
C ASP A 87 -4.67 -4.35 -19.03
N LYS A 88 -5.74 -4.85 -18.42
CA LYS A 88 -6.56 -4.05 -17.49
C LYS A 88 -5.89 -3.86 -16.14
N TYR A 89 -5.19 -4.88 -15.66
CA TYR A 89 -4.56 -4.86 -14.34
C TYR A 89 -3.43 -3.84 -14.26
N PHE A 90 -2.53 -3.79 -15.24
CA PHE A 90 -1.47 -2.78 -15.29
C PHE A 90 -1.94 -1.50 -15.98
N GLY A 91 -2.70 -1.62 -17.07
CA GLY A 91 -3.08 -0.46 -17.88
C GLY A 91 -4.04 0.49 -17.18
N GLN A 92 -4.95 0.02 -16.33
CA GLN A 92 -5.88 0.92 -15.63
C GLN A 92 -5.18 1.77 -14.55
N PRO A 93 -4.37 1.20 -13.63
CA PRO A 93 -3.59 2.00 -12.69
C PRO A 93 -2.57 2.90 -13.35
N ILE A 94 -1.90 2.46 -14.44
CA ILE A 94 -1.00 3.32 -15.22
C ILE A 94 -1.76 4.53 -15.78
N LYS A 95 -2.95 4.34 -16.34
CA LYS A 95 -3.79 5.46 -16.81
C LYS A 95 -4.25 6.37 -15.68
N LEU A 96 -4.49 5.84 -14.48
CA LEU A 96 -4.78 6.67 -13.30
C LEU A 96 -3.57 7.52 -12.94
N LEU A 97 -2.37 6.93 -12.88
CA LEU A 97 -1.14 7.66 -12.57
C LEU A 97 -0.84 8.75 -13.62
N ASP A 98 -1.10 8.47 -14.89
CA ASP A 98 -1.00 9.43 -15.99
C ASP A 98 -2.03 10.56 -15.85
N SER A 99 -3.29 10.20 -15.60
CA SER A 99 -4.38 11.16 -15.36
C SER A 99 -4.13 12.04 -14.13
N ALA A 100 -3.44 11.52 -13.12
CA ALA A 100 -3.05 12.25 -11.93
C ALA A 100 -1.81 13.14 -12.13
N GLY A 101 -1.12 13.05 -13.27
CA GLY A 101 0.11 13.80 -13.54
C GLY A 101 1.36 13.24 -12.86
N VAL A 102 1.29 12.03 -12.30
CA VAL A 102 2.44 11.37 -11.64
C VAL A 102 3.42 10.82 -12.69
N ILE A 103 2.88 10.32 -13.78
CA ILE A 103 3.59 9.94 -15.00
C ILE A 103 2.97 10.68 -16.19
N HIS A 104 3.61 10.64 -17.35
CA HIS A 104 3.08 11.21 -18.57
C HIS A 104 3.12 10.20 -19.71
N GLY A 105 1.96 9.97 -20.35
CA GLY A 105 1.77 9.11 -21.50
C GLY A 105 1.66 9.87 -22.82
N GLU A 106 2.56 9.58 -23.75
CA GLU A 106 2.49 10.04 -25.13
C GLU A 106 1.95 8.96 -26.05
N LYS A 107 0.92 9.30 -26.84
CA LYS A 107 0.36 8.39 -27.83
C LYS A 107 1.18 8.42 -29.12
N ASN A 108 1.69 7.27 -29.52
CA ASN A 108 2.34 7.05 -30.81
C ASN A 108 1.53 6.08 -31.69
N LYS A 109 2.03 5.76 -32.90
CA LYS A 109 1.35 4.85 -33.85
C LYS A 109 1.17 3.42 -33.31
N ARG A 110 1.98 2.99 -32.33
CA ARG A 110 2.01 1.63 -31.79
C ARG A 110 1.34 1.50 -30.42
N GLY A 111 1.03 2.60 -29.75
CA GLY A 111 0.41 2.59 -28.43
C GLY A 111 0.77 3.83 -27.61
N TYR A 112 0.74 3.70 -26.29
CA TYR A 112 1.21 4.72 -25.37
C TYR A 112 2.60 4.37 -24.86
N THR A 113 3.46 5.38 -24.79
CA THR A 113 4.75 5.32 -24.10
C THR A 113 4.71 6.31 -22.94
N TYR A 114 5.13 5.88 -21.77
CA TYR A 114 5.06 6.64 -20.53
C TYR A 114 6.46 7.00 -20.02
N SER A 115 6.56 8.09 -19.26
CA SER A 115 7.76 8.49 -18.51
C SER A 115 7.36 9.04 -17.13
N ILE A 116 8.28 9.02 -16.17
CA ILE A 116 8.00 9.50 -14.81
C ILE A 116 8.09 11.03 -14.79
N VAL A 117 7.03 11.68 -14.29
CA VAL A 117 6.98 13.14 -14.09
C VAL A 117 7.31 13.49 -12.66
N ASN A 118 6.59 12.89 -11.71
CA ASN A 118 6.79 13.10 -10.28
C ASN A 118 7.25 11.81 -9.59
N LYS A 119 8.56 11.63 -9.54
CA LYS A 119 9.19 10.47 -8.91
C LYS A 119 8.84 10.36 -7.43
N GLU A 120 8.82 11.48 -6.70
CA GLU A 120 8.61 11.45 -5.25
C GLU A 120 7.20 10.95 -4.89
N ILE A 121 6.18 11.35 -5.66
CA ILE A 121 4.81 10.86 -5.50
C ILE A 121 4.72 9.39 -5.90
N LEU A 122 5.37 8.98 -6.99
CA LEU A 122 5.36 7.59 -7.44
C LEU A 122 6.03 6.65 -6.41
N GLU A 123 7.18 7.06 -5.87
CA GLU A 123 7.91 6.37 -4.80
C GLU A 123 7.08 6.31 -3.52
N TYR A 124 6.38 7.41 -3.17
CA TYR A 124 5.48 7.41 -2.02
C TYR A 124 4.36 6.36 -2.18
N ILE A 125 3.72 6.29 -3.36
CA ILE A 125 2.63 5.33 -3.67
C ILE A 125 3.15 3.88 -3.63
N SER A 126 4.33 3.62 -4.21
CA SER A 126 4.89 2.25 -4.29
C SER A 126 5.31 1.69 -2.93
N PHE A 127 5.54 2.57 -1.95
CA PHE A 127 6.18 2.21 -0.70
C PHE A 127 5.36 1.23 0.16
N ARG A 128 4.06 1.49 0.32
CA ARG A 128 3.09 0.66 1.05
C ARG A 128 1.65 1.03 0.72
N GLU A 129 0.73 0.09 0.93
CA GLU A 129 -0.67 0.22 0.56
C GLU A 129 -1.37 1.39 1.25
N ARG A 130 -0.98 1.72 2.49
CA ARG A 130 -1.51 2.87 3.23
C ARG A 130 -1.19 4.20 2.53
N ASN A 131 0.00 4.33 1.95
CA ASN A 131 0.38 5.53 1.20
C ASN A 131 -0.43 5.64 -0.09
N SER A 132 -0.53 4.52 -0.83
CA SER A 132 -1.37 4.42 -2.02
C SER A 132 -2.84 4.75 -1.72
N PHE A 133 -3.39 4.25 -0.61
CA PHE A 133 -4.73 4.58 -0.15
C PHE A 133 -4.91 6.08 0.12
N ASN A 134 -3.96 6.69 0.83
CA ASN A 134 -3.99 8.11 1.14
C ASN A 134 -3.95 8.97 -0.13
N PHE A 135 -3.01 8.69 -1.04
CA PHE A 135 -2.94 9.33 -2.35
C PHE A 135 -4.25 9.18 -3.13
N LEU A 136 -4.77 7.96 -3.24
CA LEU A 136 -5.99 7.67 -3.97
C LEU A 136 -7.19 8.44 -3.42
N CYS A 137 -7.32 8.55 -2.09
CA CYS A 137 -8.39 9.34 -1.48
C CYS A 137 -8.26 10.85 -1.77
N LEU A 138 -7.05 11.40 -1.70
CA LEU A 138 -6.81 12.81 -1.99
C LEU A 138 -7.07 13.13 -3.47
N TYR A 139 -6.58 12.28 -4.38
CA TYR A 139 -6.78 12.40 -5.81
C TYR A 139 -8.27 12.30 -6.19
N ILE A 140 -8.99 11.28 -5.72
CA ILE A 140 -10.43 11.13 -5.99
C ILE A 140 -11.19 12.37 -5.51
N GLU A 141 -10.94 12.82 -4.28
CA GLU A 141 -11.62 13.98 -3.72
C GLU A 141 -11.38 15.25 -4.55
N LYS A 142 -10.14 15.47 -4.99
CA LYS A 142 -9.78 16.61 -5.86
C LYS A 142 -10.51 16.53 -7.21
N VAL A 143 -10.50 15.38 -7.88
CA VAL A 143 -11.20 15.19 -9.16
C VAL A 143 -12.70 15.50 -9.03
N LEU A 144 -13.34 15.01 -7.97
CA LEU A 144 -14.77 15.26 -7.72
C LEU A 144 -15.06 16.75 -7.45
N LYS A 145 -14.15 17.46 -6.77
CA LYS A 145 -14.26 18.89 -6.47
C LYS A 145 -14.09 19.73 -7.74
N ASP A 146 -13.04 19.49 -8.52
CA ASP A 146 -12.79 20.19 -9.79
C ASP A 146 -13.93 19.99 -10.80
N SER A 147 -14.49 18.78 -10.79
CA SER A 147 -15.64 18.41 -11.63
C SER A 147 -16.99 18.95 -11.13
N GLY A 148 -17.04 19.58 -9.94
CA GLY A 148 -18.26 20.14 -9.37
C GLY A 148 -19.32 19.13 -8.95
N ILE A 149 -18.95 17.89 -8.63
CA ILE A 149 -19.88 16.83 -8.21
C ILE A 149 -19.68 16.36 -6.77
N TYR A 150 -18.70 16.92 -6.06
CA TYR A 150 -18.36 16.51 -4.70
C TYR A 150 -19.50 16.74 -3.70
N GLU A 151 -20.31 17.79 -3.87
CA GLU A 151 -21.45 18.10 -2.99
C GLU A 151 -22.43 16.92 -2.84
N MET A 152 -22.61 16.12 -3.89
CA MET A 152 -23.46 14.93 -3.84
C MET A 152 -22.88 13.85 -2.92
N PHE A 153 -21.55 13.71 -2.89
CA PHE A 153 -20.86 12.79 -1.99
C PHE A 153 -20.96 13.28 -0.54
N GLU A 154 -20.78 14.59 -0.31
CA GLU A 154 -20.97 15.20 1.01
C GLU A 154 -22.38 14.99 1.54
N HIS A 155 -23.39 15.19 0.69
CA HIS A 155 -24.79 14.90 1.03
C HIS A 155 -24.97 13.45 1.48
N PHE A 156 -24.44 12.48 0.73
CA PHE A 156 -24.50 11.07 1.11
C PHE A 156 -23.76 10.78 2.42
N PHE A 157 -22.55 11.32 2.62
CA PHE A 157 -21.77 11.11 3.84
C PHE A 157 -22.41 11.72 5.09
N LYS A 158 -23.26 12.74 4.91
CA LYS A 158 -24.10 13.31 5.97
C LYS A 158 -25.34 12.48 6.26
N MET A 159 -26.06 12.03 5.23
CA MET A 159 -27.39 11.40 5.37
C MET A 159 -27.36 9.88 5.62
N GLN A 160 -26.39 9.18 5.02
CA GLN A 160 -26.09 7.75 5.26
C GLN A 160 -27.30 6.81 5.19
N ASN A 161 -28.22 7.04 4.25
CA ASN A 161 -29.43 6.22 4.07
C ASN A 161 -29.65 5.81 2.61
N LYS A 162 -30.58 4.85 2.40
CA LYS A 162 -30.85 4.24 1.09
C LYS A 162 -31.24 5.26 0.01
N ASN A 163 -31.96 6.33 0.35
CA ASN A 163 -32.37 7.34 -0.62
C ASN A 163 -31.18 8.16 -1.08
N SER A 164 -30.41 8.73 -0.13
CA SER A 164 -29.20 9.50 -0.44
C SER A 164 -28.16 8.69 -1.23
N PHE A 165 -28.04 7.38 -0.95
CA PHE A 165 -27.18 6.47 -1.74
C PHE A 165 -27.64 6.34 -3.19
N ASN A 166 -28.94 6.13 -3.40
CA ASN A 166 -29.49 5.97 -4.76
C ASN A 166 -29.41 7.27 -5.56
N GLU A 167 -29.60 8.41 -4.92
CA GLU A 167 -29.42 9.74 -5.51
C GLU A 167 -27.98 9.95 -5.95
N LEU A 168 -27.02 9.69 -5.05
CA LEU A 168 -25.59 9.76 -5.36
C LEU A 168 -25.23 8.87 -6.54
N LYS A 169 -25.60 7.58 -6.49
CA LYS A 169 -25.28 6.61 -7.54
C LYS A 169 -25.87 7.02 -8.90
N LYS A 170 -27.13 7.48 -8.92
CA LYS A 170 -27.79 7.92 -10.16
C LYS A 170 -27.13 9.17 -10.73
N GLY A 171 -26.90 10.19 -9.90
CA GLY A 171 -26.31 11.43 -10.40
C GLY A 171 -24.84 11.27 -10.79
N TYR A 172 -24.06 10.43 -10.10
CA TYR A 172 -22.70 10.07 -10.53
C TYR A 172 -22.71 9.40 -11.92
N CYS A 173 -23.63 8.45 -12.16
CA CYS A 173 -23.71 7.81 -13.46
C CYS A 173 -24.20 8.74 -14.56
N ARG A 174 -25.16 9.60 -14.27
CA ARG A 174 -25.57 10.64 -15.21
C ARG A 174 -24.40 11.55 -15.56
N PHE A 175 -23.71 12.09 -14.55
CA PHE A 175 -22.53 12.92 -14.77
C PHE A 175 -21.47 12.24 -15.64
N THR A 176 -21.16 10.97 -15.34
CA THR A 176 -20.15 10.20 -16.10
C THR A 176 -20.55 10.02 -17.56
N ILE A 177 -21.82 9.70 -17.82
CA ILE A 177 -22.34 9.50 -19.19
C ILE A 177 -22.41 10.83 -19.96
N ASP A 178 -22.82 11.90 -19.30
CA ASP A 178 -23.00 13.21 -19.94
C ASP A 178 -21.66 13.86 -20.30
N ASN A 179 -20.56 13.53 -19.59
CA ASN A 179 -19.28 14.22 -19.73
C ASN A 179 -18.12 13.37 -20.27
N THR A 180 -18.31 12.06 -20.48
CA THR A 180 -17.24 11.15 -20.94
C THR A 180 -17.73 10.18 -22.02
N PRO A 181 -16.82 9.51 -22.76
CA PRO A 181 -17.18 8.46 -23.70
C PRO A 181 -17.82 7.19 -23.10
N ILE A 182 -17.94 7.09 -21.77
CA ILE A 182 -18.58 5.94 -21.11
C ILE A 182 -20.08 6.05 -21.29
N ASN A 183 -20.68 5.07 -21.98
CA ASN A 183 -22.11 5.08 -22.33
C ASN A 183 -22.95 4.03 -21.56
N GLY A 184 -22.32 3.19 -20.74
CA GLY A 184 -22.98 2.07 -20.05
C GLY A 184 -23.13 2.26 -18.55
N THR A 185 -24.35 2.09 -18.02
CA THR A 185 -24.64 2.14 -16.58
C THR A 185 -23.93 1.04 -15.78
N THR A 186 -23.71 -0.13 -16.39
CA THR A 186 -22.95 -1.24 -15.78
C THR A 186 -21.49 -0.87 -15.53
N GLU A 187 -20.84 -0.22 -16.50
CA GLU A 187 -19.46 0.23 -16.37
C GLU A 187 -19.35 1.35 -15.34
N CYS A 188 -20.26 2.33 -15.40
CA CYS A 188 -20.35 3.37 -14.37
C CYS A 188 -20.45 2.77 -12.96
N GLY A 189 -21.32 1.77 -12.75
CA GLY A 189 -21.50 1.16 -11.43
C GLY A 189 -20.23 0.48 -10.88
N ARG A 190 -19.39 -0.09 -11.76
CA ARG A 190 -18.11 -0.69 -11.38
C ARG A 190 -17.10 0.37 -10.96
N ILE A 191 -17.01 1.46 -11.71
CA ILE A 191 -16.12 2.59 -11.41
C ILE A 191 -16.59 3.30 -10.13
N PHE A 192 -17.90 3.54 -9.99
CA PHE A 192 -18.50 4.19 -8.82
C PHE A 192 -18.09 3.55 -7.50
N THR A 193 -17.98 2.22 -7.46
CA THR A 193 -17.51 1.51 -6.25
C THR A 193 -16.08 1.90 -5.88
N LYS A 194 -15.21 2.08 -6.89
CA LYS A 194 -13.80 2.46 -6.71
C LYS A 194 -13.60 3.95 -6.42
N VAL A 195 -14.64 4.75 -6.61
CA VAL A 195 -14.68 6.17 -6.21
C VAL A 195 -15.26 6.32 -4.80
N LEU A 196 -16.43 5.74 -4.55
CA LEU A 196 -17.16 5.89 -3.29
C LEU A 196 -16.46 5.21 -2.11
N ASN A 197 -16.05 3.95 -2.26
CA ASN A 197 -15.61 3.17 -1.12
C ASN A 197 -14.29 3.63 -0.50
N PRO A 198 -13.27 4.10 -1.25
CA PRO A 198 -12.08 4.70 -0.64
C PRO A 198 -12.43 5.90 0.25
N LEU A 199 -13.30 6.80 -0.24
CA LEU A 199 -13.76 7.95 0.55
C LEU A 199 -14.61 7.52 1.75
N ALA A 200 -15.52 6.55 1.58
CA ALA A 200 -16.31 6.01 2.68
C ALA A 200 -15.42 5.39 3.77
N CYS A 201 -14.37 4.65 3.39
CA CYS A 201 -13.38 4.12 4.31
C CYS A 201 -12.64 5.23 5.06
N LYS A 202 -12.15 6.25 4.34
CA LYS A 202 -11.47 7.43 4.93
C LYS A 202 -12.34 8.13 5.97
N TYR A 203 -13.64 8.28 5.69
CA TYR A 203 -14.59 8.98 6.56
C TYR A 203 -15.31 8.09 7.58
N LYS A 204 -14.97 6.80 7.66
CA LYS A 204 -15.64 5.80 8.51
C LYS A 204 -17.17 5.78 8.29
N LYS A 205 -17.57 5.72 7.01
CA LYS A 205 -18.96 5.80 6.54
C LYS A 205 -19.37 4.51 5.83
N HIS A 206 -20.68 4.34 5.66
CA HIS A 206 -21.26 3.39 4.73
C HIS A 206 -20.87 3.76 3.29
N GLY A 207 -20.79 2.75 2.42
CA GLY A 207 -20.46 2.89 1.01
C GLY A 207 -21.31 1.94 0.17
N THR A 208 -20.71 1.26 -0.80
CA THR A 208 -21.42 0.27 -1.62
C THR A 208 -20.83 -1.12 -1.59
N VAL A 209 -21.70 -2.12 -1.46
CA VAL A 209 -21.38 -3.55 -1.60
C VAL A 209 -22.35 -4.16 -2.61
N ARG A 210 -21.82 -4.80 -3.66
CA ARG A 210 -22.62 -5.41 -4.74
C ARG A 210 -23.61 -4.43 -5.40
N GLY A 211 -23.29 -3.13 -5.40
CA GLY A 211 -24.11 -2.09 -5.99
C GLY A 211 -25.25 -1.57 -5.11
N TYR A 212 -25.35 -2.02 -3.86
CA TYR A 212 -26.30 -1.55 -2.85
C TYR A 212 -25.55 -0.81 -1.73
N LEU A 213 -26.27 -0.05 -0.91
CA LEU A 213 -25.73 0.55 0.33
C LEU A 213 -25.18 -0.56 1.23
N SER A 214 -23.99 -0.36 1.79
CA SER A 214 -23.39 -1.32 2.72
C SER A 214 -24.17 -1.39 4.04
N LYS A 215 -24.24 -2.60 4.63
CA LYS A 215 -24.88 -2.81 5.93
C LYS A 215 -24.10 -2.14 7.06
N ASP A 216 -22.77 -2.17 6.96
CA ASP A 216 -21.83 -1.62 7.93
C ASP A 216 -20.93 -0.57 7.26
N ILE A 217 -20.10 0.10 8.06
CA ILE A 217 -19.08 1.01 7.55
C ILE A 217 -18.10 0.27 6.64
N ILE A 218 -17.56 0.96 5.63
CA ILE A 218 -16.54 0.39 4.76
C ILE A 218 -15.21 0.36 5.52
N THR A 219 -14.60 -0.82 5.59
CA THR A 219 -13.27 -1.04 6.15
C THR A 219 -12.23 -1.24 5.05
N GLN A 220 -10.94 -1.21 5.41
CA GLN A 220 -9.84 -1.23 4.46
C GLN A 220 -9.73 -2.57 3.69
N ASP A 221 -10.06 -3.69 4.33
CA ASP A 221 -10.14 -5.00 3.68
C ASP A 221 -11.21 -5.05 2.57
N MET A 222 -12.31 -4.30 2.75
CA MET A 222 -13.42 -4.22 1.79
C MET A 222 -13.10 -3.41 0.52
N ILE A 223 -11.92 -2.78 0.44
CA ILE A 223 -11.51 -1.98 -0.73
C ILE A 223 -10.28 -2.53 -1.46
N LEU A 224 -9.68 -3.60 -0.93
CA LEU A 224 -8.62 -4.36 -1.60
C LEU A 224 -9.14 -5.03 -2.89
N TYR A 225 -8.26 -5.24 -3.87
CA TYR A 225 -8.60 -6.04 -5.04
C TYR A 225 -8.56 -7.53 -4.73
N ASN A 226 -7.52 -7.97 -4.02
CA ASN A 226 -7.35 -9.36 -3.58
C ASN A 226 -8.26 -9.70 -2.39
N GLN A 227 -9.56 -9.43 -2.52
CA GLN A 227 -10.56 -9.89 -1.57
C GLN A 227 -10.77 -11.40 -1.72
N LYS A 228 -10.68 -12.13 -0.61
CA LYS A 228 -11.01 -13.55 -0.57
C LYS A 228 -12.43 -13.77 -1.08
N ASN A 229 -12.54 -14.51 -2.17
CA ASN A 229 -13.81 -14.89 -2.75
C ASN A 229 -14.31 -16.15 -2.03
N TRP A 230 -15.16 -15.99 -1.02
CA TRP A 230 -15.69 -17.11 -0.21
C TRP A 230 -16.37 -18.23 -1.03
N ARG A 231 -16.81 -17.93 -2.26
CA ARG A 231 -17.37 -18.93 -3.19
C ARG A 231 -16.30 -19.88 -3.73
N ASP A 232 -15.12 -19.37 -4.04
CA ASP A 232 -14.00 -20.19 -4.55
C ASP A 232 -13.46 -21.09 -3.41
N ILE A 233 -13.42 -20.54 -2.19
CA ILE A 233 -13.16 -21.27 -0.94
C ILE A 233 -14.27 -22.29 -0.62
N SER A 234 -15.47 -22.19 -1.18
CA SER A 234 -16.53 -23.19 -0.93
C SER A 234 -16.45 -24.40 -1.87
N SER A 235 -15.87 -24.23 -3.06
CA SER A 235 -15.87 -25.22 -4.15
C SER A 235 -14.91 -26.37 -3.92
N GLU A 236 -13.81 -26.14 -3.19
CA GLU A 236 -12.79 -27.14 -2.88
C GLU A 236 -13.05 -27.87 -1.56
N LYS A 237 -14.17 -27.56 -0.91
CA LYS A 237 -14.57 -28.13 0.37
C LYS A 237 -14.77 -29.65 0.28
N PRO A 238 -14.01 -30.47 1.02
CA PRO A 238 -14.26 -31.90 1.13
C PRO A 238 -15.66 -32.19 1.71
N LYS A 239 -16.37 -33.18 1.16
CA LYS A 239 -17.73 -33.55 1.58
C LYS A 239 -17.85 -33.95 3.06
N ASN A 240 -16.73 -34.32 3.69
CA ASN A 240 -16.63 -34.77 5.08
C ASN A 240 -16.21 -33.67 6.07
N MET A 241 -16.08 -32.41 5.64
CA MET A 241 -15.70 -31.29 6.52
C MET A 241 -16.88 -30.33 6.69
N SER A 242 -17.03 -29.69 7.86
CA SER A 242 -18.02 -28.63 8.01
C SER A 242 -17.59 -27.36 7.27
N ARG A 243 -18.54 -26.46 6.96
CA ARG A 243 -18.24 -25.25 6.19
C ARG A 243 -17.32 -24.32 6.99
N ASN A 244 -17.60 -24.16 8.28
CA ASN A 244 -16.79 -23.38 9.22
C ASN A 244 -15.39 -23.97 9.43
N GLU A 245 -15.24 -25.29 9.54
CA GLU A 245 -13.91 -25.91 9.68
C GLU A 245 -13.07 -25.77 8.41
N TYR A 246 -13.68 -25.90 7.24
CA TYR A 246 -12.97 -25.71 5.97
C TYR A 246 -12.60 -24.24 5.76
N GLU A 247 -13.52 -23.32 6.05
CA GLU A 247 -13.25 -21.88 6.03
C GLU A 247 -12.09 -21.53 6.97
N ASN A 248 -12.08 -22.02 8.22
CA ASN A 248 -10.96 -21.81 9.14
C ASN A 248 -9.66 -22.43 8.61
N LYS A 249 -9.69 -23.65 8.06
CA LYS A 249 -8.50 -24.34 7.56
C LYS A 249 -7.93 -23.72 6.28
N VAL A 250 -8.78 -23.16 5.41
CA VAL A 250 -8.38 -22.44 4.19
C VAL A 250 -7.95 -21.01 4.52
N LEU A 251 -8.61 -20.32 5.45
CA LEU A 251 -8.17 -19.03 5.97
C LEU A 251 -6.77 -19.11 6.59
N LEU A 252 -6.46 -20.23 7.25
CA LEU A 252 -5.13 -20.55 7.80
C LEU A 252 -4.08 -20.95 6.75
N LYS A 253 -4.47 -21.44 5.56
CA LYS A 253 -3.54 -21.96 4.54
C LYS A 253 -3.34 -21.08 3.31
N ALA A 254 -4.36 -20.32 2.90
CA ALA A 254 -4.43 -19.76 1.54
C ALA A 254 -4.07 -18.27 1.42
N ASP A 255 -3.78 -17.59 2.54
CA ASP A 255 -3.43 -16.15 2.56
C ASP A 255 -1.97 -15.86 2.94
N GLN A 256 -1.18 -16.88 3.26
CA GLN A 256 0.05 -16.66 4.03
C GLN A 256 1.33 -16.50 3.22
N ASP A 257 1.44 -16.98 1.96
CA ASP A 257 2.78 -17.04 1.35
C ASP A 257 3.07 -15.88 0.37
N TYR A 258 2.45 -15.80 -0.81
CA TYR A 258 2.99 -14.92 -1.87
C TYR A 258 2.78 -13.42 -1.68
N MET A 259 1.55 -12.95 -1.40
CA MET A 259 1.30 -11.52 -1.19
C MET A 259 2.02 -10.99 0.05
N THR A 260 2.01 -11.77 1.12
CA THR A 260 2.69 -11.46 2.37
C THR A 260 4.21 -11.44 2.15
N THR A 261 4.77 -12.46 1.51
CA THR A 261 6.20 -12.52 1.14
C THR A 261 6.59 -11.34 0.25
N TYR A 262 5.78 -11.01 -0.75
CA TYR A 262 6.02 -9.84 -1.60
C TYR A 262 6.07 -8.55 -0.80
N ARG A 263 5.08 -8.31 0.08
CA ARG A 263 5.06 -7.12 0.94
C ARG A 263 6.27 -7.05 1.85
N ILE A 264 6.66 -8.18 2.47
CA ILE A 264 7.86 -8.28 3.31
C ILE A 264 9.12 -7.97 2.50
N ASN A 265 9.28 -8.58 1.32
CA ASN A 265 10.46 -8.38 0.48
C ASN A 265 10.54 -6.94 -0.04
N ARG A 266 9.41 -6.36 -0.45
CA ARG A 266 9.30 -4.95 -0.82
C ARG A 266 9.68 -4.04 0.34
N ALA A 267 9.16 -4.28 1.55
CA ALA A 267 9.49 -3.50 2.74
C ALA A 267 11.00 -3.56 3.06
N LYS A 268 11.60 -4.76 3.01
CA LYS A 268 13.05 -4.94 3.19
C LYS A 268 13.87 -4.19 2.13
N ARG A 269 13.49 -4.30 0.86
CA ARG A 269 14.16 -3.61 -0.25
C ARG A 269 14.06 -2.10 -0.10
N ASN A 270 12.88 -1.60 0.23
CA ASN A 270 12.62 -0.18 0.45
C ASN A 270 13.44 0.38 1.62
N LEU A 271 13.50 -0.33 2.75
CA LEU A 271 14.34 0.08 3.88
C LEU A 271 15.83 0.09 3.51
N ARG A 272 16.30 -0.93 2.78
CA ARG A 272 17.69 -0.99 2.30
C ARG A 272 18.03 0.21 1.43
N ARG A 273 17.21 0.50 0.41
CA ARG A 273 17.43 1.66 -0.47
C ARG A 273 17.45 2.97 0.29
N PHE A 274 16.55 3.12 1.25
CA PHE A 274 16.52 4.29 2.12
C PHE A 274 17.81 4.40 2.94
N ASN A 275 18.24 3.31 3.57
CA ASN A 275 19.47 3.26 4.37
C ASN A 275 20.72 3.58 3.52
N ASP A 276 20.83 2.96 2.34
CA ASP A 276 21.95 3.19 1.43
C ASP A 276 22.03 4.65 0.97
N LYS A 277 20.88 5.25 0.66
CA LYS A 277 20.79 6.62 0.12
C LYS A 277 20.94 7.70 1.19
N TYR A 278 20.30 7.55 2.35
CA TYR A 278 20.21 8.63 3.34
C TYR A 278 21.12 8.40 4.55
N HIS A 279 21.43 7.14 4.90
CA HIS A 279 22.23 6.78 6.07
C HIS A 279 23.59 6.17 5.71
N ASN A 280 23.98 6.25 4.43
CA ASN A 280 25.25 5.72 3.88
C ASN A 280 25.44 4.21 4.11
N GLY A 281 24.34 3.44 4.13
CA GLY A 281 24.38 2.00 4.32
C GLY A 281 24.93 1.58 5.69
N LYS A 282 24.87 2.46 6.70
CA LYS A 282 25.34 2.18 8.06
C LYS A 282 24.30 1.43 8.88
N THR A 283 24.74 0.86 10.00
CA THR A 283 23.84 0.21 10.96
C THR A 283 23.03 1.24 11.74
N GLU A 284 21.78 0.90 12.03
CA GLU A 284 20.93 1.67 12.95
C GLU A 284 21.35 1.47 14.41
N VAL A 285 21.99 0.34 14.74
CA VAL A 285 22.47 0.06 16.10
C VAL A 285 23.89 0.57 16.24
N TYR A 286 24.06 1.61 17.06
CA TYR A 286 25.37 2.17 17.34
C TYR A 286 26.24 1.16 18.12
N ASP A 287 27.35 0.77 17.51
CA ASP A 287 28.39 -0.05 18.11
C ASP A 287 29.73 0.46 17.61
N GLU A 288 30.57 1.01 18.50
CA GLU A 288 31.87 1.59 18.15
C GLU A 288 32.74 0.64 17.30
N ARG A 289 32.63 -0.67 17.51
CA ARG A 289 33.44 -1.67 16.80
C ARG A 289 32.97 -1.91 15.36
N HIS A 290 31.67 -1.73 15.12
CA HIS A 290 31.01 -2.10 13.85
C HIS A 290 30.40 -0.91 13.12
N ILE A 291 30.56 0.32 13.63
CA ILE A 291 29.96 1.54 13.06
C ILE A 291 30.45 1.88 11.63
N LYS A 292 31.60 1.32 11.23
CA LYS A 292 32.18 1.47 9.88
C LYS A 292 31.83 0.31 8.94
N ASP A 293 31.26 -0.78 9.47
CA ASP A 293 30.91 -1.94 8.66
C ASP A 293 29.59 -1.67 7.92
N PRO A 294 29.44 -2.17 6.68
CA PRO A 294 28.21 -1.99 5.93
C PRO A 294 27.06 -2.79 6.53
N ALA A 295 25.90 -2.14 6.69
CA ALA A 295 24.67 -2.76 7.17
C ALA A 295 23.96 -3.50 6.03
N THR A 296 24.47 -4.69 5.72
CA THR A 296 23.93 -5.52 4.65
C THR A 296 22.73 -6.35 5.07
N GLN A 297 22.33 -6.36 6.35
CA GLN A 297 21.22 -7.18 6.84
C GLN A 297 20.03 -6.32 7.24
N ILE A 298 18.87 -6.52 6.58
CA ILE A 298 17.60 -5.93 7.04
C ILE A 298 16.90 -6.97 7.90
N HIS A 299 17.04 -6.81 9.21
CA HIS A 299 16.60 -7.74 10.23
C HIS A 299 15.20 -7.40 10.74
N HIS A 300 14.43 -8.43 11.04
CA HIS A 300 13.13 -8.32 11.71
C HIS A 300 13.36 -8.28 13.23
N ILE A 301 12.99 -7.20 13.91
CA ILE A 301 13.13 -7.09 15.37
C ILE A 301 12.22 -8.11 16.07
N PHE A 302 10.98 -8.22 15.61
CA PHE A 302 10.05 -9.30 15.92
C PHE A 302 9.97 -10.27 14.73
N PRO A 303 10.26 -11.57 14.91
CA PRO A 303 10.49 -12.51 13.83
C PRO A 303 9.21 -12.84 13.06
N VAL A 304 9.36 -13.08 11.75
CA VAL A 304 8.24 -13.38 10.84
C VAL A 304 7.49 -14.65 11.23
N SER A 305 8.17 -15.67 11.77
CA SER A 305 7.55 -16.93 12.19
C SER A 305 6.49 -16.73 13.26
N ASP A 306 6.73 -15.77 14.16
CA ASP A 306 5.93 -15.57 15.36
C ASP A 306 4.96 -14.39 15.19
N TYR A 307 5.36 -13.39 14.38
CA TYR A 307 4.62 -12.15 14.17
C TYR A 307 4.42 -11.80 12.69
N PRO A 308 3.76 -12.68 11.89
CA PRO A 308 3.60 -12.49 10.45
C PRO A 308 2.74 -11.25 10.09
N THR A 309 1.88 -10.78 10.99
CA THR A 309 0.98 -9.63 10.76
C THR A 309 1.68 -8.27 10.77
N ILE A 310 2.89 -8.19 11.31
CA ILE A 310 3.72 -6.98 11.37
C ILE A 310 5.04 -7.14 10.59
N ALA A 311 5.18 -8.22 9.82
CA ALA A 311 6.42 -8.56 9.15
C ALA A 311 6.76 -7.63 7.98
N ASP A 312 5.77 -6.97 7.39
CA ASP A 312 5.93 -5.97 6.32
C ASP A 312 5.98 -4.52 6.84
N CYS A 313 5.89 -4.32 8.15
CA CYS A 313 6.03 -3.01 8.78
C CYS A 313 7.51 -2.62 8.83
N LEU A 314 7.85 -1.44 8.30
CA LEU A 314 9.22 -0.90 8.35
C LEU A 314 9.67 -0.61 9.78
N GLU A 315 8.70 -0.31 10.64
CA GLU A 315 8.87 -0.07 12.06
C GLU A 315 9.34 -1.35 12.80
N ASN A 316 9.14 -2.53 12.20
CA ASN A 316 9.66 -3.82 12.68
C ASN A 316 10.98 -4.25 11.99
N LEU A 317 11.51 -3.45 11.08
CA LEU A 317 12.74 -3.76 10.34
C LEU A 317 13.88 -2.86 10.78
N ILE A 318 15.09 -3.41 10.94
CA ILE A 318 16.28 -2.67 11.34
C ILE A 318 17.49 -3.04 10.49
N ALA A 319 18.27 -2.05 10.05
CA ALA A 319 19.51 -2.26 9.31
C ALA A 319 20.66 -2.61 10.26
N LEU A 320 21.26 -3.79 10.07
CA LEU A 320 22.35 -4.33 10.88
C LEU A 320 23.53 -4.76 10.01
N THR A 321 24.72 -4.78 10.61
CA THR A 321 25.89 -5.44 10.01
C THR A 321 25.73 -6.97 10.08
N PRO A 322 26.48 -7.74 9.27
CA PRO A 322 26.48 -9.20 9.36
C PRO A 322 26.75 -9.73 10.78
N THR A 323 27.72 -9.15 11.48
CA THR A 323 28.06 -9.54 12.85
C THR A 323 26.90 -9.27 13.81
N GLN A 324 26.31 -8.09 13.73
CA GLN A 324 25.16 -7.72 14.55
C GLN A 324 23.95 -8.65 14.31
N HIS A 325 23.72 -9.05 13.06
CA HIS A 325 22.63 -9.97 12.73
C HIS A 325 22.91 -11.41 13.18
N PHE A 326 24.04 -12.00 12.75
CA PHE A 326 24.30 -13.43 12.90
C PHE A 326 24.95 -13.83 14.22
N ILE A 327 25.52 -12.88 14.98
CA ILE A 327 26.16 -13.16 16.26
C ILE A 327 25.38 -12.53 17.41
N ASN A 328 24.98 -11.27 17.28
CA ASN A 328 24.31 -10.57 18.38
C ASN A 328 22.80 -10.87 18.42
N ALA A 329 22.08 -10.69 17.29
CA ALA A 329 20.64 -10.94 17.25
C ALA A 329 20.31 -12.45 17.23
N HIS A 330 21.13 -13.25 16.55
CA HIS A 330 20.97 -14.70 16.41
C HIS A 330 22.20 -15.46 16.95
N PRO A 331 22.40 -15.57 18.28
CA PRO A 331 23.56 -16.23 18.86
C PRO A 331 23.88 -17.59 18.24
N ASN A 332 25.16 -17.83 17.95
CA ASN A 332 25.67 -19.03 17.27
C ASN A 332 25.10 -19.22 15.84
N ASN A 333 24.76 -18.14 15.14
CA ASN A 333 24.11 -18.15 13.83
C ASN A 333 22.76 -18.89 13.81
N ASN A 334 22.11 -19.05 14.97
CA ASN A 334 20.83 -19.75 15.03
C ASN A 334 19.67 -18.77 14.74
N THR A 335 19.29 -18.66 13.48
CA THR A 335 18.23 -17.75 13.02
C THR A 335 16.82 -18.12 13.52
N GLN A 336 16.66 -19.25 14.22
CA GLN A 336 15.40 -19.63 14.88
C GLN A 336 15.22 -18.96 16.25
N TYR A 337 16.28 -18.40 16.83
CA TYR A 337 16.27 -17.78 18.14
C TYR A 337 16.64 -16.30 18.05
N ILE A 338 16.02 -15.45 18.87
CA ILE A 338 16.40 -14.05 19.02
C ILE A 338 16.91 -13.80 20.43
N ASP A 339 18.09 -13.20 20.52
CA ASP A 339 18.62 -12.72 21.80
C ASP A 339 17.76 -11.58 22.35
N LYS A 340 17.19 -11.79 23.53
CA LYS A 340 16.26 -10.81 24.14
C LYS A 340 16.95 -9.51 24.52
N SER A 341 18.20 -9.57 24.97
CA SER A 341 18.96 -8.36 25.34
C SER A 341 19.28 -7.53 24.09
N TYR A 342 19.63 -8.20 22.99
CA TYR A 342 19.89 -7.53 21.72
C TYR A 342 18.61 -7.04 21.03
N GLN A 343 17.49 -7.77 21.16
CA GLN A 343 16.17 -7.31 20.72
C GLN A 343 15.80 -5.98 21.38
N TYR A 344 16.03 -5.83 22.69
CA TYR A 344 15.85 -4.57 23.40
C TYR A 344 16.71 -3.44 22.81
N ILE A 345 18.01 -3.69 22.58
CA ILE A 345 18.92 -2.69 21.96
C ILE A 345 18.43 -2.26 20.58
N CYS A 346 17.93 -3.22 19.77
CA CYS A 346 17.33 -2.94 18.48
C CYS A 346 16.09 -2.04 18.62
N LEU A 347 15.20 -2.31 19.58
CA LEU A 347 14.00 -1.49 19.82
C LEU A 347 14.34 -0.06 20.25
N VAL A 348 15.31 0.12 21.15
CA VAL A 348 15.78 1.45 21.59
C VAL A 348 16.38 2.21 20.41
N SER A 349 17.27 1.56 19.65
CA SER A 349 17.90 2.15 18.46
C SER A 349 16.83 2.53 17.41
N LYS A 350 15.88 1.62 17.16
CA LYS A 350 14.82 1.84 16.19
C LYS A 350 13.90 2.99 16.58
N THR A 351 13.58 3.12 17.87
CA THR A 351 12.82 4.26 18.41
C THR A 351 13.53 5.58 18.09
N GLY A 352 14.85 5.64 18.25
CA GLY A 352 15.67 6.80 17.88
C GLY A 352 15.60 7.11 16.38
N THR A 353 15.79 6.12 15.51
CA THR A 353 15.70 6.29 14.05
C THR A 353 14.32 6.80 13.61
N ILE A 354 13.25 6.17 14.11
CA ILE A 354 11.87 6.55 13.77
C ILE A 354 11.57 7.98 14.22
N ARG A 355 11.98 8.35 15.45
CA ARG A 355 11.84 9.71 15.98
C ARG A 355 12.52 10.73 15.08
N ASP A 356 13.78 10.49 14.72
CA ASP A 356 14.57 11.46 13.97
C ASP A 356 14.06 11.64 12.52
N ASN A 357 13.54 10.56 11.90
CA ASN A 357 12.86 10.59 10.61
C ASN A 357 11.54 11.37 10.66
N LEU A 358 10.69 11.10 11.66
CA LEU A 358 9.39 11.76 11.83
C LEU A 358 9.54 13.25 12.19
N LEU A 359 10.57 13.60 12.97
CA LEU A 359 10.94 14.99 13.26
C LEU A 359 11.74 15.66 12.13
N GLN A 360 11.98 14.96 11.03
CA GLN A 360 12.70 15.45 9.84
C GLN A 360 14.07 16.07 10.16
N LYS A 361 14.79 15.55 11.16
CA LYS A 361 16.08 16.13 11.60
C LYS A 361 17.12 16.20 10.49
N ASN A 362 17.10 15.22 9.58
CA ASN A 362 18.06 15.10 8.47
C ASN A 362 17.51 15.54 7.11
N LYS A 363 16.31 16.14 7.06
CA LYS A 363 15.60 16.51 5.80
C LYS A 363 15.45 15.35 4.81
N GLU A 364 15.42 14.12 5.32
CA GLU A 364 15.16 12.90 4.57
C GLU A 364 13.65 12.69 4.38
N PRO A 365 13.22 11.88 3.39
CA PRO A 365 11.82 11.52 3.24
C PRO A 365 11.29 10.83 4.49
N VAL A 366 10.12 11.26 4.95
CA VAL A 366 9.41 10.57 6.03
C VAL A 366 8.91 9.21 5.51
N ILE A 367 9.44 8.14 6.10
CA ILE A 367 9.18 6.74 5.73
C ILE A 367 8.65 5.90 6.89
N TYR A 368 8.49 6.45 8.09
CA TYR A 368 7.86 5.78 9.23
C TYR A 368 6.51 6.41 9.58
N ASP A 369 5.71 5.71 10.37
CA ASP A 369 4.45 6.18 10.94
C ASP A 369 4.38 5.81 12.43
N PHE A 370 4.06 6.79 13.28
CA PHE A 370 4.05 6.59 14.74
C PHE A 370 3.01 5.54 15.16
N SER A 371 1.80 5.60 14.59
CA SER A 371 0.75 4.61 14.90
C SER A 371 1.13 3.20 14.43
N SER A 372 1.82 3.06 13.29
CA SER A 372 2.39 1.79 12.85
C SER A 372 3.45 1.29 13.83
N PHE A 373 4.26 2.17 14.42
CA PHE A 373 5.23 1.77 15.43
C PHE A 373 4.55 1.29 16.73
N GLN A 374 3.52 2.00 17.20
CA GLN A 374 2.68 1.55 18.33
C GLN A 374 2.11 0.15 18.06
N MET A 375 1.57 -0.08 16.86
CA MET A 375 1.05 -1.39 16.46
C MET A 375 2.12 -2.49 16.48
N VAL A 376 3.34 -2.20 16.00
CA VAL A 376 4.49 -3.13 16.04
C VAL A 376 4.85 -3.49 17.49
N LEU A 377 4.98 -2.50 18.36
CA LEU A 377 5.33 -2.72 19.77
C LEU A 377 4.23 -3.49 20.51
N SER A 378 2.97 -3.07 20.38
CA SER A 378 1.81 -3.75 20.96
C SER A 378 1.70 -5.20 20.52
N THR A 379 1.87 -5.47 19.23
CA THR A 379 1.79 -6.85 18.70
C THR A 379 2.99 -7.68 19.15
N GLY A 380 4.20 -7.13 19.05
CA GLY A 380 5.44 -7.83 19.39
C GLY A 380 5.60 -8.16 20.88
N LEU A 381 5.13 -7.26 21.76
CA LEU A 381 5.16 -7.41 23.21
C LEU A 381 3.84 -7.92 23.80
N ASN A 382 2.87 -8.22 22.94
CA ASN A 382 1.56 -8.78 23.31
C ASN A 382 0.83 -7.93 24.38
N THR A 383 0.65 -6.64 24.07
CA THR A 383 0.03 -5.65 24.97
C THR A 383 -0.75 -4.58 24.18
N GLU A 384 -1.70 -3.91 24.82
CA GLU A 384 -2.41 -2.75 24.26
C GLU A 384 -1.87 -1.41 24.77
N ASP A 385 -0.99 -1.42 25.78
CA ASP A 385 -0.51 -0.21 26.48
C ASP A 385 0.12 0.84 25.54
N PHE A 386 0.78 0.40 24.47
CA PHE A 386 1.41 1.35 23.54
C PHE A 386 0.40 2.21 22.78
N PHE A 387 -0.85 1.77 22.63
CA PHE A 387 -1.91 2.58 21.99
C PHE A 387 -2.41 3.73 22.87
N GLU A 388 -2.17 3.67 24.19
CA GLU A 388 -2.52 4.74 25.13
C GLU A 388 -1.50 5.89 25.11
N ILE A 389 -0.30 5.64 24.57
CA ILE A 389 0.76 6.63 24.47
C ILE A 389 0.36 7.69 23.43
N LYS A 390 0.53 8.96 23.81
CA LYS A 390 0.19 10.09 22.95
C LYS A 390 1.06 10.09 21.69
N GLU A 391 0.46 10.48 20.57
CA GLU A 391 1.14 10.69 19.29
C GLU A 391 2.44 11.49 19.47
N MET A 392 3.55 10.97 18.91
CA MET A 392 4.91 11.55 18.96
C MET A 392 5.58 11.57 20.35
N ASP A 393 5.04 10.90 21.37
CA ASP A 393 5.66 10.79 22.69
C ASP A 393 6.66 9.61 22.77
N PHE A 394 7.85 9.82 22.20
CA PHE A 394 8.90 8.80 22.17
C PHE A 394 9.55 8.51 23.53
N GLU A 395 9.47 9.44 24.48
CA GLU A 395 9.99 9.22 25.84
C GLU A 395 9.14 8.18 26.56
N SER A 396 7.81 8.32 26.50
CA SER A 396 6.88 7.31 27.01
C SER A 396 7.04 5.95 26.30
N ILE A 397 7.30 5.95 24.98
CA ILE A 397 7.62 4.70 24.26
C ILE A 397 8.85 4.01 24.85
N LEU A 398 9.95 4.75 25.06
CA LEU A 398 11.19 4.19 25.59
C LEU A 398 11.01 3.66 27.02
N ASN A 399 10.40 4.44 27.90
CA ASN A 399 10.11 4.02 29.27
C ASN A 399 9.28 2.74 29.30
N LYS A 400 8.28 2.65 28.41
CA LYS A 400 7.43 1.46 28.30
C LYS A 400 8.19 0.25 27.76
N ILE A 401 9.06 0.42 26.75
CA ILE A 401 9.94 -0.66 26.28
C ILE A 401 10.83 -1.15 27.43
N GLU A 402 11.42 -0.24 28.22
CA GLU A 402 12.25 -0.61 29.38
C GLU A 402 11.47 -1.44 30.42
N GLU A 403 10.21 -1.11 30.72
CA GLU A 403 9.35 -1.90 31.62
C GLU A 403 9.19 -3.37 31.17
N TYR A 404 9.15 -3.65 29.87
CA TYR A 404 8.96 -5.01 29.34
C TYR A 404 10.24 -5.86 29.30
N TYR A 405 11.42 -5.23 29.41
CA TYR A 405 12.71 -5.92 29.33
C TYR A 405 13.49 -5.92 30.66
N ASN A 406 12.93 -5.29 31.71
CA ASN A 406 13.47 -5.27 33.07
C ASN A 406 12.92 -6.41 33.96
#